data_AF-A0A381PXH7-F1
#
_entry.id   AF-A0A381PXH7-F1
#
_cell.length_a   1.000
_cell.length_b   1.000
_cell.length_c   1.000
_cell.angle_alpha   90.00
_cell.angle_beta   90.00
_cell.angle_gamma   90.00
#
_symmetry.space_group_name_H-M   'P 1'
#
loop_
_entity.id
_entity.type
_entity.pdbx_description
1 polymer ?
#
loop_
_entity_poly.entity_id
_entity_poly.type
_entity_poly.pdbx_seq_one_letter_code
_entity_poly.pdbx_strand_id
1 'polypeptide(L)'
;MQIERDKRGEELGPNQYEDAEGYIAPLPAGSGPRSNPLGEFPTGPAIGERLPDIVASASDGRSVDLHADRDGQPAVLVFSRSVVW
;
A
#
# COMPACT_ATOMS: atom_id res chain seq x y z
N MET A 1 7.05 15.82 -1.31
CA MET A 1 7.70 14.84 -2.20
C MET A 1 6.82 14.66 -3.43
N GLN A 2 7.31 14.96 -4.62
CA GLN A 2 6.57 14.70 -5.85
C GLN A 2 6.83 13.25 -6.24
N ILE A 3 5.81 12.40 -6.16
CA ILE A 3 5.91 10.98 -6.51
C ILE A 3 5.76 10.87 -8.02
N GLU A 4 6.81 10.42 -8.69
CA GLU A 4 6.74 10.07 -10.10
C GLU A 4 5.95 8.77 -10.25
N ARG A 5 5.06 8.71 -11.24
CA ARG A 5 4.26 7.51 -11.51
C ARG A 5 4.88 6.76 -12.66
N ASP A 6 4.92 5.44 -12.54
CA ASP A 6 5.32 4.58 -13.64
C ASP A 6 4.28 4.65 -14.75
N LYS A 7 4.76 4.90 -15.96
CA LYS A 7 3.99 4.97 -17.20
C LYS A 7 4.60 4.09 -18.29
N ARG A 8 5.64 3.33 -17.97
CA ARG A 8 6.31 2.43 -18.91
C ARG A 8 5.38 1.26 -19.23
N GLY A 9 5.39 0.84 -20.49
CA GLY A 9 4.48 -0.18 -21.01
C GLY A 9 4.00 0.18 -22.41
N GLU A 10 3.16 -0.68 -22.97
CA GLU A 10 2.60 -0.51 -24.30
C GLU A 10 1.19 -1.09 -24.42
N GLU A 11 0.45 -0.65 -25.43
CA GLU A 11 -0.83 -1.23 -25.80
C GLU A 11 -0.60 -2.40 -26.76
N LEU A 12 -0.96 -3.61 -26.33
CA LEU A 12 -0.87 -4.83 -27.15
C LEU A 12 -2.09 -4.99 -28.06
N GLY A 13 -3.21 -4.36 -27.69
CA GLY A 13 -4.48 -4.37 -28.42
C GLY A 13 -5.56 -3.60 -27.66
N PRO A 14 -6.80 -3.52 -28.21
CA PRO A 14 -7.87 -2.73 -27.60
C PRO A 14 -8.13 -3.15 -26.14
N ASN A 15 -7.94 -2.20 -25.20
CA ASN A 15 -8.05 -2.43 -23.76
C ASN A 15 -7.10 -3.52 -23.21
N GLN A 16 -5.92 -3.67 -23.80
CA GLN A 16 -4.87 -4.58 -23.32
C GLN A 16 -3.55 -3.84 -23.24
N TYR A 17 -3.18 -3.47 -22.01
CA TYR A 17 -1.96 -2.72 -21.74
C TYR A 17 -1.04 -3.54 -20.83
N GLU A 18 0.15 -3.83 -21.33
CA GLU A 18 1.25 -4.43 -20.57
C GLU A 18 2.08 -3.31 -19.92
N ASP A 19 2.43 -3.45 -18.64
CA ASP A 19 3.38 -2.54 -17.97
C ASP A 19 4.83 -3.06 -18.06
N ALA A 20 5.78 -2.29 -17.51
CA ALA A 20 7.20 -2.65 -17.53
C ALA A 20 7.52 -3.96 -16.77
N GLU A 21 6.61 -4.45 -15.94
CA GLU A 21 6.75 -5.68 -15.16
C GLU A 21 6.04 -6.87 -15.83
N GLY A 22 5.45 -6.66 -17.01
CA GLY A 22 4.77 -7.69 -17.81
C GLY A 22 3.33 -7.95 -17.39
N TYR A 23 2.73 -7.08 -16.57
CA TYR A 23 1.35 -7.24 -16.12
C TYR A 23 0.37 -6.62 -17.14
N ILE A 24 -0.56 -7.43 -17.63
CA ILE A 24 -1.57 -7.01 -18.60
C ILE A 24 -2.87 -6.63 -17.86
N ALA A 25 -3.42 -5.44 -18.15
CA ALA A 25 -4.69 -4.99 -17.60
C ALA A 25 -5.44 -4.03 -18.55
N PRO A 26 -6.72 -3.71 -18.28
CA PRO A 26 -7.57 -2.92 -19.17
C PRO A 26 -7.30 -1.41 -19.13
N LEU A 27 -6.31 -0.97 -18.36
CA LEU A 27 -5.89 0.42 -18.24
C LEU A 27 -4.38 0.50 -18.45
N PRO A 28 -3.86 1.59 -19.06
CA PRO A 28 -2.43 1.80 -19.20
C PRO A 28 -1.77 2.07 -17.83
N ALA A 29 -0.47 1.78 -17.72
CA ALA A 29 0.33 2.16 -16.56
C ALA A 29 0.21 3.67 -16.29
N GLY A 30 0.18 4.04 -15.01
CA GLY A 30 0.02 5.42 -14.55
C GLY A 30 -1.43 5.91 -14.50
N SER A 31 -2.41 5.06 -14.81
CA SER A 31 -3.84 5.43 -14.84
C SER A 31 -4.65 4.75 -13.73
N GLY A 32 -5.40 5.56 -12.98
CA GLY A 32 -6.32 5.09 -11.94
C GLY A 32 -5.62 4.15 -10.95
N PRO A 33 -6.10 2.91 -10.78
CA PRO A 33 -5.49 1.94 -9.87
C PRO A 33 -4.08 1.49 -10.28
N ARG A 34 -3.64 1.73 -11.52
CA ARG A 34 -2.29 1.40 -12.01
C ARG A 34 -1.28 2.54 -11.83
N SER A 35 -1.44 3.34 -10.79
CA SER A 35 -0.58 4.49 -10.49
C SER A 35 0.61 4.08 -9.61
N ASN A 36 1.42 3.13 -10.06
CA ASN A 36 2.58 2.66 -9.32
C ASN A 36 3.62 3.79 -9.18
N PRO A 37 4.21 4.01 -8.00
CA PRO A 37 5.26 5.00 -7.82
C PRO A 37 6.60 4.49 -8.40
N LEU A 38 7.37 5.38 -9.02
CA LEU A 38 8.76 5.14 -9.38
C LEU A 38 9.70 5.65 -8.27
N GLY A 39 10.81 4.94 -8.08
CA GLY A 39 11.81 5.28 -7.07
C GLY A 39 11.42 4.85 -5.67
N GLU A 40 12.01 5.49 -4.66
CA GLU A 40 11.72 5.18 -3.26
C GLU A 40 10.29 5.58 -2.90
N PHE A 41 9.52 4.60 -2.44
CA PHE A 41 8.17 4.80 -1.94
C PHE A 41 8.04 4.13 -0.56
N PRO A 42 8.53 4.79 0.51
CA PRO A 42 8.48 4.21 1.85
C PRO A 42 7.03 4.08 2.31
N THR A 43 6.62 2.85 2.62
CA THR A 43 5.28 2.54 3.12
C THR A 43 5.20 2.53 4.65
N GLY A 44 6.32 2.81 5.33
CA GLY A 44 6.43 2.85 6.78
C GLY A 44 7.88 3.03 7.24
N PRO A 45 8.13 2.91 8.56
CA PRO A 45 9.47 2.93 9.12
C PRO A 45 10.36 1.83 8.56
N ALA A 46 11.68 2.05 8.59
CA ALA A 46 12.64 1.04 8.16
C ALA A 46 12.66 -0.18 9.12
N ILE A 47 13.26 -1.29 8.67
CA ILE A 47 13.43 -2.47 9.53
C ILE A 47 14.24 -2.10 10.77
N GLY A 48 13.70 -2.40 11.95
CA GLY A 48 14.31 -2.08 13.24
C GLY A 48 13.93 -0.70 13.78
N GLU A 49 13.29 0.17 12.98
CA GLU A 49 12.73 1.42 13.47
C GLU A 49 11.40 1.21 14.19
N ARG A 50 11.11 2.11 15.14
CA ARG A 50 9.88 2.05 15.91
C ARG A 50 8.69 2.44 15.02
N LEU A 51 7.62 1.64 15.06
CA LEU A 51 6.33 2.03 14.49
C LEU A 51 5.82 3.33 15.14
N PRO A 52 5.06 4.17 14.40
CA PRO A 52 4.40 5.33 15.00
C PRO A 52 3.45 4.89 16.12
N ASP A 53 3.03 5.84 16.96
CA ASP A 53 1.99 5.55 17.95
C ASP A 53 0.67 5.26 17.22
N ILE A 54 0.16 4.05 17.41
CA ILE A 54 -1.01 3.54 16.71
C ILE A 54 -2.06 3.21 17.76
N VAL A 55 -3.11 4.03 17.77
CA VAL A 55 -4.30 3.86 18.61
C VAL A 55 -5.52 3.74 17.71
N ALA A 56 -6.32 2.70 17.90
CA ALA A 56 -7.50 2.42 17.09
C ALA A 56 -8.67 1.93 17.95
N SER A 57 -9.89 2.12 17.46
CA SER A 57 -11.08 1.49 18.06
C SER A 57 -11.25 0.09 17.50
N ALA A 58 -11.32 -0.90 18.38
CA ALA A 58 -11.73 -2.25 18.03
C ALA A 58 -13.25 -2.30 17.74
N SER A 59 -13.70 -3.39 17.10
CA SER A 59 -15.10 -3.60 16.74
C SER A 59 -16.05 -3.69 17.94
N ASP A 60 -15.53 -4.04 19.12
CA ASP A 60 -16.25 -4.06 20.39
C ASP A 60 -16.24 -2.71 21.12
N GLY A 61 -15.68 -1.67 20.50
CA GLY A 61 -15.59 -0.32 21.06
C GLY A 61 -14.42 -0.12 22.01
N ARG A 62 -13.59 -1.14 22.31
CA ARG A 62 -12.38 -0.96 23.10
C ARG A 62 -11.35 -0.13 22.33
N SER A 63 -10.57 0.67 23.05
CA SER A 63 -9.35 1.27 22.49
C SER A 63 -8.26 0.21 22.45
N VAL A 64 -7.55 0.13 21.33
CA VAL A 64 -6.34 -0.67 21.15
C VAL A 64 -5.18 0.28 20.96
N ASP A 65 -4.16 0.18 21.80
CA ASP A 65 -2.87 0.86 21.65
C ASP A 65 -1.81 -0.19 21.34
N LEU A 66 -1.25 -0.16 20.12
CA LEU A 66 -0.31 -1.17 19.66
C LEU A 66 0.89 -1.33 20.60
N HIS A 67 1.42 -0.23 21.14
CA HIS A 67 2.65 -0.28 21.94
C HIS A 67 2.39 -0.72 23.37
N ALA A 68 1.24 -0.33 23.94
CA ALA A 68 0.84 -0.77 25.27
C ALA A 68 0.32 -2.22 25.25
N ASP A 69 -0.59 -2.55 24.34
CA ASP A 69 -1.31 -3.83 24.33
C ASP A 69 -0.45 -5.00 23.85
N ARG A 70 0.64 -4.74 23.12
CA ARG A 70 1.60 -5.80 22.80
C ARG A 70 2.38 -6.30 24.02
N ASP A 71 2.41 -5.55 25.12
CA ASP A 71 3.03 -5.95 26.41
C ASP A 71 4.41 -6.62 26.26
N GLY A 72 5.29 -5.98 25.48
CA GLY A 72 6.62 -6.49 25.19
C GLY A 72 6.70 -7.71 24.25
N GLN A 73 5.57 -8.27 23.83
CA GLN A 73 5.50 -9.37 22.87
C GLN A 73 5.59 -8.88 21.41
N PRO A 74 5.95 -9.78 20.47
CA PRO A 74 5.81 -9.52 19.05
C PRO A 74 4.35 -9.28 18.67
N ALA A 75 4.11 -8.33 17.77
CA ALA A 75 2.80 -8.02 17.24
C ALA A 75 2.85 -7.94 15.71
N VAL A 76 1.74 -8.28 15.07
CA VAL A 76 1.55 -8.12 13.62
C VAL A 76 0.49 -7.04 13.40
N LEU A 77 0.85 -5.99 12.67
CA LEU A 77 -0.05 -4.93 12.26
C LEU A 77 -0.31 -5.06 10.76
N VAL A 78 -1.58 -5.17 10.36
CA VAL A 78 -1.98 -5.30 8.97
C VAL A 78 -2.86 -4.11 8.58
N PHE A 79 -2.42 -3.34 7.58
CA PHE A 79 -3.24 -2.31 6.96
C PHE A 79 -4.03 -2.92 5.81
N SER A 80 -5.30 -3.22 6.07
CA SER A 80 -6.20 -3.73 5.07
C SER A 80 -6.96 -2.57 4.43
N ARG A 81 -6.77 -2.36 3.12
CA ARG A 81 -7.66 -1.48 2.37
C ARG A 81 -9.00 -2.21 2.20
N SER A 82 -10.01 -1.82 2.97
CA SER A 82 -11.38 -2.25 2.73
C SER A 82 -11.93 -1.50 1.52
N VAL A 83 -12.24 -2.20 0.45
CA VAL A 83 -13.06 -1.67 -0.65
C VAL A 83 -14.50 -2.10 -0.36
N VAL A 84 -15.34 -1.15 0.04
CA VAL A 84 -16.78 -1.32 -0.13
C VAL A 84 -17.02 -1.15 -1.63
N TRP A 85 -17.44 -2.22 -2.28
CA TRP A 85 -17.91 -2.21 -3.67
C TRP A 85 -19.22 -1.45 -3.79
#